data_AF-A0A969S0J1-F1
#
_entry.id   AF-A0A969S0J1-F1
#
_cell.length_a   1.000
_cell.length_b   1.000
_cell.length_c   1.000
_cell.angle_alpha   90.00
_cell.angle_beta   90.00
_cell.angle_gamma   90.00
#
_symmetry.space_group_name_H-M   'P 1'
#
loop_
_entity.id
_entity.type
_entity.pdbx_description
1 polymer ?
#
loop_
_entity_poly.entity_id
_entity_poly.type
_entity_poly.pdbx_seq_one_letter_code
_entity_poly.pdbx_strand_id
1 'polypeptide(L)'
;MGQWLQTQGLLQTTQLQSLFREVVIQPISQLWSLPQGIFRFQSQARLPLAEMTGLSIPASALTLAGFRNLENWSRWEDQLPDPKATLLKLGASSTALQLTSLELDVWREANGVRDLVTIARKLQQPLHEVQKVSFRLHHAGLLELLDTAASLTVPGRRSWLPPIFSQAIGQVEARSPLAEPLLRVRIPSRITF
;
A
#
# COMPACT_ATOMS: atom_id res chain seq x y z
N MET A 1 -23.33 8.47 -1.11
CA MET A 1 -24.65 7.97 -0.69
C MET A 1 -24.59 7.10 0.58
N GLY A 2 -23.53 6.30 0.77
CA GLY A 2 -23.34 5.47 1.99
C GLY A 2 -23.32 6.23 3.32
N GLN A 3 -22.50 7.29 3.45
CA GLN A 3 -22.52 8.18 4.63
C GLN A 3 -23.89 8.84 4.86
N TRP A 4 -24.62 9.17 3.80
CA TRP A 4 -25.97 9.73 3.92
C TRP A 4 -26.94 8.71 4.53
N LEU A 5 -26.92 7.46 4.08
CA LEU A 5 -27.74 6.38 4.67
C LEU A 5 -27.36 6.07 6.13
N GLN A 6 -26.08 6.21 6.49
CA GLN A 6 -25.62 6.13 7.87
C GLN A 6 -26.20 7.28 8.72
N THR A 7 -26.18 8.52 8.21
CA THR A 7 -26.77 9.67 8.93
C THR A 7 -28.29 9.58 9.08
N GLN A 8 -28.96 8.81 8.22
CA GLN A 8 -30.39 8.50 8.34
C GLN A 8 -30.70 7.33 9.29
N GLY A 9 -29.69 6.71 9.91
CA GLY A 9 -29.86 5.57 10.83
C GLY A 9 -30.25 4.25 10.15
N LEU A 10 -30.31 4.20 8.82
CA LEU A 10 -30.71 3.03 8.03
C LEU A 10 -29.57 2.01 7.85
N LEU A 11 -28.33 2.41 8.09
CA LEU A 11 -27.14 1.57 8.01
C LEU A 11 -26.22 1.83 9.21
N GLN A 12 -25.84 0.77 9.92
CA GLN A 12 -24.83 0.89 10.98
C GLN A 12 -23.44 1.06 10.34
N THR A 13 -22.55 1.81 11.02
CA THR A 13 -21.16 2.07 10.56
C THR A 13 -20.42 0.78 10.22
N THR A 14 -20.62 -0.27 11.01
CA THR A 14 -20.02 -1.59 10.85
C THR A 14 -20.51 -2.30 9.59
N GLN A 15 -21.80 -2.19 9.27
CA GLN A 15 -22.39 -2.77 8.07
C GLN A 15 -21.91 -2.06 6.80
N LEU A 16 -21.78 -0.73 6.85
CA LEU A 16 -21.26 0.05 5.73
C LEU A 16 -19.78 -0.28 5.44
N GLN A 17 -18.97 -0.44 6.49
CA GLN A 17 -17.58 -0.87 6.35
C GLN A 17 -17.48 -2.29 5.78
N SER A 18 -18.34 -3.22 6.22
CA SER A 18 -18.38 -4.59 5.70
C SER A 18 -18.75 -4.62 4.21
N LEU A 19 -19.81 -3.91 3.81
CA LEU A 19 -20.24 -3.80 2.41
C LEU A 19 -19.14 -3.21 1.53
N PHE A 20 -18.50 -2.13 1.98
CA PHE A 20 -17.39 -1.54 1.26
C PHE A 20 -16.21 -2.50 1.11
N ARG A 21 -15.92 -3.28 2.16
CA ARG A 21 -14.86 -4.27 2.16
C ARG A 21 -15.12 -5.39 1.16
N GLU A 22 -16.34 -5.92 1.10
CA GLU A 22 -16.72 -6.95 0.13
C GLU A 22 -16.63 -6.44 -1.31
N VAL A 23 -17.16 -5.24 -1.58
CA VAL A 23 -17.17 -4.66 -2.94
C VAL A 23 -15.77 -4.32 -3.43
N VAL A 24 -14.84 -3.96 -2.53
CA VAL A 24 -13.50 -3.50 -2.94
C VAL A 24 -12.46 -4.63 -2.90
N ILE A 25 -12.46 -5.48 -1.87
CA ILE A 25 -11.38 -6.46 -1.66
C ILE A 25 -11.57 -7.69 -2.54
N GLN A 26 -12.80 -8.19 -2.70
CA GLN A 26 -13.04 -9.40 -3.51
C GLN A 26 -12.60 -9.22 -4.97
N PRO A 27 -12.99 -8.15 -5.68
CA PRO A 27 -12.57 -7.98 -7.07
C PRO A 27 -11.06 -7.81 -7.23
N ILE A 28 -10.40 -7.12 -6.29
CA ILE A 28 -8.95 -6.91 -6.35
C ILE A 28 -8.19 -8.21 -6.13
N SER A 29 -8.67 -9.06 -5.22
CA SER A 29 -8.09 -10.39 -5.00
C SER A 29 -8.23 -11.26 -6.26
N GLN A 30 -9.38 -11.17 -6.95
CA GLN A 30 -9.60 -11.82 -8.24
C GLN A 30 -8.70 -11.26 -9.36
N LEU A 31 -8.44 -9.96 -9.38
CA LEU A 31 -7.52 -9.38 -10.37
C LEU A 31 -6.11 -9.95 -10.26
N TRP A 32 -5.64 -10.25 -9.05
CA TRP A 32 -4.33 -10.89 -8.84
C TRP A 32 -4.31 -12.38 -9.15
N SER A 33 -5.47 -13.03 -9.30
CA SER A 33 -5.56 -14.42 -9.76
C SER A 33 -5.63 -14.54 -11.29
N LEU A 34 -5.76 -13.44 -12.03
CA LEU A 34 -5.76 -13.46 -13.50
C LEU A 34 -4.34 -13.67 -14.05
N PRO A 35 -4.13 -14.58 -15.02
CA PRO A 35 -2.80 -14.88 -15.55
C PRO A 35 -2.25 -13.73 -16.40
N GLN A 36 -3.13 -13.11 -17.18
CA GLN A 36 -2.84 -12.00 -18.06
C GLN A 36 -4.10 -11.14 -18.16
N GLY A 37 -3.91 -9.83 -18.31
CA GLY A 37 -5.01 -8.89 -18.47
C GLY A 37 -4.54 -7.65 -19.21
N ILE A 38 -5.38 -7.15 -20.11
CA ILE A 38 -5.15 -5.86 -20.76
C ILE A 38 -5.92 -4.83 -19.98
N PHE A 39 -5.20 -3.95 -19.30
CA PHE A 39 -5.78 -2.82 -18.59
C PHE A 39 -5.74 -1.60 -19.49
N ARG A 40 -6.89 -0.92 -19.63
CA ARG A 40 -6.96 0.36 -20.32
C ARG A 40 -7.46 1.41 -19.35
N PHE A 41 -6.65 2.45 -19.15
CA PHE A 41 -7.08 3.61 -18.40
C PHE A 41 -8.06 4.42 -19.24
N GLN A 42 -9.25 4.70 -18.70
CA GLN A 42 -10.27 5.53 -19.34
C GLN A 42 -10.43 6.82 -18.54
N SER A 43 -9.73 7.88 -18.95
CA SER A 43 -9.77 9.19 -18.27
C SER A 43 -11.15 9.86 -18.29
N GLN A 44 -12.02 9.45 -19.21
CA GLN A 44 -13.38 9.97 -19.39
C GLN A 44 -14.46 9.02 -18.85
N ALA A 45 -14.07 7.92 -18.19
CA ALA A 45 -15.04 7.03 -17.59
C ALA A 45 -15.85 7.79 -16.53
N ARG A 46 -17.18 7.69 -16.62
CA ARG A 46 -18.05 8.25 -15.60
C ARG A 46 -17.87 7.42 -14.33
N LEU A 47 -17.38 8.06 -13.27
CA LEU A 47 -17.31 7.42 -11.96
C LEU A 47 -18.73 7.07 -11.49
N PRO A 48 -18.97 5.88 -10.93
CA PRO A 48 -20.28 5.50 -10.40
C PRO A 48 -20.53 6.25 -9.07
N LEU A 49 -20.76 7.56 -9.15
CA LEU A 49 -20.93 8.46 -7.99
C LEU A 49 -22.08 8.01 -7.07
N ALA A 50 -23.09 7.33 -7.62
CA ALA A 50 -24.21 6.79 -6.88
C ALA A 50 -23.80 5.66 -5.91
N GLU A 51 -22.81 4.85 -6.30
CA GLU A 51 -22.31 3.70 -5.53
C GLU A 51 -21.19 4.10 -4.56
N MET A 52 -20.68 5.33 -4.65
CA MET A 52 -19.65 5.82 -3.74
C MET A 52 -20.20 5.94 -2.31
N THR A 53 -19.64 5.12 -1.43
CA THR A 53 -20.01 5.04 -0.01
C THR A 53 -19.49 6.23 0.80
N GLY A 54 -18.49 6.96 0.29
CA GLY A 54 -17.76 8.01 1.00
C GLY A 54 -16.63 7.49 1.88
N LEU A 55 -16.39 6.17 1.87
CA LEU A 55 -15.28 5.53 2.54
C LEU A 55 -14.05 5.48 1.62
N SER A 56 -12.87 5.55 2.22
CA SER A 56 -11.59 5.37 1.53
C SER A 56 -10.76 4.35 2.30
N ILE A 57 -10.05 3.49 1.57
CA ILE A 57 -9.06 2.56 2.12
C ILE A 57 -7.70 2.93 1.51
N PRO A 58 -6.63 3.05 2.34
CA PRO A 58 -5.28 3.23 1.82
C PRO A 58 -4.89 2.09 0.89
N ALA A 59 -4.23 2.40 -0.23
CA ALA A 59 -3.78 1.39 -1.18
C ALA A 59 -2.94 0.29 -0.53
N SER A 60 -2.08 0.64 0.43
CA SER A 60 -1.28 -0.33 1.20
C SER A 60 -2.12 -1.30 2.03
N ALA A 61 -3.20 -0.80 2.68
CA ALA A 61 -4.12 -1.65 3.43
C ALA A 61 -4.89 -2.60 2.50
N LEU A 62 -5.23 -2.12 1.31
CA LEU A 62 -5.89 -2.90 0.27
C LEU A 62 -4.97 -3.99 -0.29
N THR A 63 -3.70 -3.65 -0.53
CA THR A 63 -2.64 -4.59 -0.92
C THR A 63 -2.51 -5.73 0.08
N LEU A 64 -2.36 -5.41 1.37
CA LEU A 64 -2.29 -6.43 2.42
C LEU A 64 -3.53 -7.31 2.42
N ALA A 65 -4.72 -6.70 2.38
CA ALA A 65 -5.96 -7.44 2.53
C ALA A 65 -6.25 -8.36 1.33
N GLY A 66 -5.96 -7.94 0.09
CA GLY A 66 -6.17 -8.84 -1.04
C GLY A 66 -5.13 -9.97 -1.10
N PHE A 67 -3.87 -9.73 -0.71
CA PHE A 67 -2.88 -10.82 -0.68
C PHE A 67 -3.15 -11.82 0.46
N ARG A 68 -3.80 -11.39 1.55
CA ARG A 68 -4.28 -12.31 2.59
C ARG A 68 -5.42 -13.20 2.10
N ASN A 69 -6.20 -12.73 1.12
CA ASN A 69 -7.33 -13.44 0.53
C ASN A 69 -6.94 -14.25 -0.73
N LEU A 70 -5.65 -14.31 -1.10
CA LEU A 70 -5.22 -15.17 -2.19
C LEU A 70 -5.32 -16.65 -1.80
N GLU A 71 -6.19 -17.37 -2.51
CA GLU A 71 -6.37 -18.82 -2.33
C GLU A 71 -5.20 -19.62 -2.92
N ASN A 72 -4.65 -19.18 -4.07
CA ASN A 72 -3.61 -19.90 -4.79
C ASN A 72 -2.32 -19.05 -4.90
N TRP A 73 -1.27 -19.53 -4.23
CA TRP A 73 0.05 -18.90 -4.22
C TRP A 73 0.99 -19.40 -5.31
N SER A 74 0.65 -20.46 -6.05
CA SER A 74 1.58 -21.13 -6.98
C SER A 74 2.13 -20.22 -8.08
N ARG A 75 1.41 -19.16 -8.46
CA ARG A 75 1.91 -18.18 -9.45
C ARG A 75 2.91 -17.16 -8.88
N TRP A 76 2.92 -17.02 -7.57
CA TRP A 76 3.79 -16.10 -6.87
C TRP A 76 4.99 -16.81 -6.27
N GLU A 77 5.02 -18.15 -6.26
CA GLU A 77 6.12 -18.95 -5.72
C GLU A 77 7.48 -18.54 -6.29
N ASP A 78 7.57 -18.36 -7.61
CA ASP A 78 8.80 -17.92 -8.29
C ASP A 78 9.15 -16.45 -8.04
N GLN A 79 8.20 -15.66 -7.53
CA GLN A 79 8.38 -14.24 -7.21
C GLN A 79 8.57 -14.00 -5.71
N LEU A 80 8.53 -15.06 -4.90
CA LEU A 80 8.81 -14.93 -3.48
C LEU A 80 10.26 -14.49 -3.25
N PRO A 81 10.52 -13.68 -2.21
CA PRO A 81 11.87 -13.19 -1.96
C PRO A 81 12.86 -14.33 -1.71
N ASP A 82 14.12 -14.17 -2.13
CA ASP A 82 15.17 -15.15 -1.85
C ASP A 82 15.25 -15.40 -0.32
N PRO A 83 15.35 -16.65 0.15
CA PRO A 83 15.57 -16.95 1.57
C PRO A 83 16.73 -16.17 2.23
N LYS A 84 17.73 -15.79 1.44
CA LYS A 84 18.91 -15.02 1.86
C LYS A 84 18.75 -13.51 1.67
N ALA A 85 17.59 -13.03 1.23
CA ALA A 85 17.30 -11.60 1.19
C ALA A 85 17.17 -11.05 2.61
N THR A 86 17.62 -9.81 2.83
CA THR A 86 17.43 -9.10 4.10
C THR A 86 16.28 -8.10 3.99
N LEU A 87 15.63 -7.83 5.13
CA LEU A 87 14.47 -6.94 5.19
C LEU A 87 14.83 -5.59 5.79
N LEU A 88 14.59 -4.50 5.07
CA LEU A 88 14.72 -3.14 5.57
C LEU A 88 13.34 -2.50 5.78
N LYS A 89 13.13 -1.83 6.93
CA LYS A 89 11.88 -1.09 7.17
C LYS A 89 11.83 0.21 6.39
N LEU A 90 10.71 0.45 5.73
CA LEU A 90 10.37 1.75 5.17
C LEU A 90 9.57 2.56 6.21
N GLY A 91 9.77 3.88 6.26
CA GLY A 91 9.28 4.78 7.32
C GLY A 91 7.75 4.92 7.48
N ALA A 92 6.96 4.08 6.83
CA ALA A 92 5.51 4.01 7.04
C ALA A 92 5.18 3.31 8.37
N SER A 93 4.27 3.89 9.16
CA SER A 93 3.84 3.34 10.45
C SER A 93 3.01 2.07 10.27
N SER A 94 3.48 0.95 10.84
CA SER A 94 2.76 -0.33 10.88
C SER A 94 1.41 -0.24 11.60
N THR A 95 1.25 0.72 12.52
CA THR A 95 0.06 0.89 13.37
C THR A 95 -1.18 1.29 12.56
N ALA A 96 -1.01 1.97 11.43
CA ALA A 96 -2.13 2.42 10.60
C ALA A 96 -2.75 1.29 9.76
N LEU A 97 -2.01 0.19 9.52
CA LEU A 97 -2.37 -0.82 8.51
C LEU A 97 -2.91 -2.13 9.07
N GLN A 98 -3.18 -2.21 10.39
CA GLN A 98 -3.78 -3.38 11.05
C GLN A 98 -3.08 -4.69 10.61
N LEU A 99 -1.79 -4.77 10.91
CA LEU A 99 -1.00 -5.98 10.64
C LEU A 99 -1.48 -7.13 11.52
N THR A 100 -1.48 -8.34 10.95
CA THR A 100 -1.62 -9.58 11.72
C THR A 100 -0.41 -9.77 12.64
N SER A 101 -0.52 -10.65 13.64
CA SER A 101 0.58 -10.91 14.57
C SER A 101 1.88 -11.29 13.85
N LEU A 102 1.79 -12.20 12.86
CA LEU A 102 2.96 -12.64 12.10
C LEU A 102 3.56 -11.52 11.23
N GLU A 103 2.73 -10.72 10.57
CA GLU A 103 3.20 -9.56 9.80
C GLU A 103 3.88 -8.52 10.68
N LEU A 104 3.34 -8.26 11.87
CA LEU A 104 3.92 -7.35 12.84
C LEU A 104 5.28 -7.87 13.33
N ASP A 105 5.40 -9.16 13.58
CA ASP A 105 6.65 -9.76 14.07
C ASP A 105 7.72 -9.80 12.98
N VAL A 106 7.38 -10.19 11.75
CA VAL A 106 8.30 -10.09 10.60
C VAL A 106 8.71 -8.64 10.36
N TRP A 107 7.75 -7.71 10.39
CA TRP A 107 8.05 -6.28 10.27
C TRP A 107 8.99 -5.83 11.39
N ARG A 108 8.77 -6.20 12.65
CA ARG A 108 9.66 -5.86 13.78
C ARG A 108 11.08 -6.38 13.60
N GLU A 109 11.24 -7.58 13.07
CA GLU A 109 12.55 -8.20 12.83
C GLU A 109 13.32 -7.59 11.65
N ALA A 110 12.66 -6.88 10.74
CA ALA A 110 13.30 -6.18 9.63
C ALA A 110 14.23 -5.06 10.14
N ASN A 111 15.53 -5.27 9.98
CA ASN A 111 16.59 -4.36 10.43
C ASN A 111 17.69 -4.14 9.40
N GLY A 112 17.54 -4.67 8.18
CA GLY A 112 18.49 -4.62 7.08
C GLY A 112 19.65 -5.62 7.16
N VAL A 113 19.76 -6.37 8.26
CA VAL A 113 20.93 -7.25 8.53
C VAL A 113 20.54 -8.73 8.52
N ARG A 114 19.39 -9.08 9.10
CA ARG A 114 18.96 -10.49 9.19
C ARG A 114 18.31 -10.94 7.90
N ASP A 115 18.70 -12.12 7.43
CA ASP A 115 18.06 -12.80 6.30
C ASP A 115 16.74 -13.47 6.71
N LEU A 116 15.92 -13.84 5.71
CA LEU A 116 14.63 -14.48 5.96
C LEU A 116 14.75 -15.83 6.67
N VAL A 117 15.81 -16.59 6.40
CA VAL A 117 16.09 -17.86 7.11
C VAL A 117 16.27 -17.62 8.62
N THR A 118 17.03 -16.60 8.98
CA THR A 118 17.28 -16.24 10.38
C THR A 118 16.01 -15.72 11.05
N ILE A 119 15.23 -14.90 10.35
CA ILE A 119 13.94 -14.40 10.85
C ILE A 119 12.97 -15.57 11.06
N ALA A 120 12.82 -16.47 10.09
CA ALA A 120 11.95 -17.64 10.19
C ALA A 120 12.31 -18.54 11.37
N ARG A 121 13.60 -18.83 11.55
CA ARG A 121 14.10 -19.61 12.70
C ARG A 121 13.78 -18.93 14.03
N LYS A 122 14.00 -17.61 14.13
CA LYS A 122 13.75 -16.84 15.36
C LYS A 122 12.26 -16.80 15.71
N LEU A 123 11.40 -16.60 14.72
CA LEU A 123 9.95 -16.56 14.91
C LEU A 123 9.33 -17.96 15.05
N GLN A 124 10.11 -19.03 14.84
CA GLN A 124 9.65 -20.42 14.80
C GLN A 124 8.52 -20.63 13.79
N GLN A 125 8.65 -19.97 12.64
CA GLN A 125 7.68 -20.02 11.55
C GLN A 125 8.28 -20.73 10.33
N PRO A 126 7.46 -21.39 9.51
CA PRO A 126 7.93 -21.92 8.23
C PRO A 126 8.54 -20.80 7.38
N LEU A 127 9.70 -21.07 6.77
CA LEU A 127 10.38 -20.10 5.89
C LEU A 127 9.44 -19.57 4.79
N HIS A 128 8.64 -20.46 4.19
CA HIS A 128 7.70 -20.09 3.14
C HIS A 128 6.64 -19.07 3.63
N GLU A 129 6.15 -19.20 4.87
CA GLU A 129 5.18 -18.24 5.41
C GLU A 129 5.83 -16.88 5.67
N VAL A 130 7.07 -16.87 6.14
CA VAL A 130 7.85 -15.63 6.29
C VAL A 130 8.12 -14.99 4.93
N GLN A 131 8.42 -15.76 3.89
CA GLN A 131 8.57 -15.24 2.52
C GLN A 131 7.28 -14.61 2.00
N LYS A 132 6.13 -15.27 2.16
CA LYS A 132 4.81 -14.70 1.78
C LYS A 132 4.52 -13.41 2.54
N VAL A 133 4.76 -13.39 3.85
CA VAL A 133 4.55 -12.20 4.68
C VAL A 133 5.45 -11.05 4.22
N SER A 134 6.74 -11.32 4.00
CA SER A 134 7.70 -10.35 3.48
C SER A 134 7.29 -9.80 2.13
N PHE A 135 6.83 -10.66 1.22
CA PHE A 135 6.29 -10.28 -0.08
C PHE A 135 5.11 -9.31 0.05
N ARG A 136 4.12 -9.63 0.90
CA ARG A 136 2.96 -8.77 1.16
C ARG A 136 3.36 -7.40 1.71
N LEU A 137 4.26 -7.39 2.69
CA LEU A 137 4.74 -6.17 3.32
C LEU A 137 5.56 -5.31 2.36
N HIS A 138 6.35 -5.92 1.47
CA HIS A 138 7.08 -5.23 0.43
C HIS A 138 6.14 -4.52 -0.56
N HIS A 139 5.16 -5.25 -1.12
CA HIS A 139 4.18 -4.66 -2.04
C HIS A 139 3.25 -3.64 -1.37
N ALA A 140 3.03 -3.75 -0.06
CA ALA A 140 2.32 -2.73 0.72
C ALA A 140 3.16 -1.47 1.03
N GLY A 141 4.44 -1.45 0.62
CA GLY A 141 5.36 -0.33 0.83
C GLY A 141 5.86 -0.19 2.27
N LEU A 142 5.83 -1.27 3.05
CA LEU A 142 6.28 -1.29 4.45
C LEU A 142 7.72 -1.77 4.61
N LEU A 143 8.19 -2.57 3.65
CA LEU A 143 9.52 -3.15 3.65
C LEU A 143 10.20 -3.00 2.28
N GLU A 144 11.52 -2.93 2.31
CA GLU A 144 12.38 -3.09 1.15
C GLU A 144 13.16 -4.40 1.29
N LEU A 145 13.24 -5.15 0.19
CA LEU A 145 13.96 -6.42 0.09
C LEU A 145 15.35 -6.12 -0.47
N LEU A 146 16.39 -6.56 0.24
CA LEU A 146 17.77 -6.40 -0.18
C LEU A 146 18.35 -7.78 -0.51
N ASP A 147 18.62 -8.03 -1.79
CA ASP A 147 19.16 -9.30 -2.25
C ASP A 147 20.68 -9.35 -2.10
N THR A 148 21.17 -10.35 -1.38
CA THR A 148 22.61 -10.54 -1.15
C THR A 148 23.36 -10.97 -2.42
N ALA A 149 22.65 -11.42 -3.47
CA ALA A 149 23.23 -11.81 -4.76
C ALA A 149 23.44 -10.64 -5.75
N ALA A 150 22.94 -9.45 -5.46
CA ALA A 150 23.03 -8.30 -6.35
C ALA A 150 24.21 -7.37 -5.99
N SER A 151 25.42 -7.94 -5.86
CA SER A 151 26.61 -7.20 -6.27
C SER A 151 26.95 -7.67 -7.67
N LEU A 152 26.43 -6.96 -8.67
CA LEU A 152 27.15 -6.44 -9.83
C LEU A 152 26.11 -5.96 -10.87
N THR A 153 26.30 -4.71 -11.28
CA THR A 153 25.58 -3.96 -12.31
C THR A 153 24.33 -3.23 -11.80
N VAL A 154 24.50 -1.93 -11.53
CA VAL A 154 23.45 -0.94 -11.77
C VAL A 154 23.39 -0.72 -13.29
N PRO A 155 22.28 -1.05 -13.96
CA PRO A 155 21.89 -0.28 -15.12
C PRO A 155 20.51 0.31 -14.86
N GLY A 156 20.47 1.62 -14.63
CA GLY A 156 19.25 2.39 -14.76
C GLY A 156 18.25 2.17 -13.61
N ARG A 157 18.33 3.07 -12.64
CA ARG A 157 17.19 3.65 -11.93
C ARG A 157 16.02 3.85 -12.91
N ARG A 158 15.16 2.83 -13.11
CA ARG A 158 13.92 2.96 -13.86
C ARG A 158 12.89 3.59 -12.93
N SER A 159 12.88 4.91 -12.98
CA SER A 159 11.83 5.78 -12.48
C SER A 159 10.47 5.33 -13.04
N TRP A 160 9.74 4.52 -12.29
CA TRP A 160 8.27 4.49 -12.40
C TRP A 160 7.71 5.66 -11.60
N LEU A 161 8.06 6.87 -12.02
CA LEU A 161 7.32 8.07 -11.68
C LEU A 161 6.72 8.56 -13.00
N PRO A 162 5.39 8.64 -13.16
CA PRO A 162 4.82 9.35 -14.29
C PRO A 162 5.40 10.78 -14.34
N PRO A 163 5.60 11.36 -15.53
CA PRO A 163 6.36 12.60 -15.73
C PRO A 163 5.86 13.83 -14.94
N ILE A 164 4.67 13.75 -14.34
CA ILE A 164 4.08 14.79 -13.49
C ILE A 164 4.86 14.95 -12.16
N PHE A 165 5.52 13.91 -11.64
CA PHE A 165 6.19 13.97 -10.34
C PHE A 165 7.64 14.48 -10.37
N SER A 166 8.30 14.56 -11.54
CA SER A 166 9.67 15.09 -11.63
C SER A 166 9.77 16.62 -11.49
N GLN A 167 8.68 17.36 -11.69
CA GLN A 167 8.70 18.82 -11.57
C GLN A 167 8.60 19.34 -10.13
N ALA A 168 8.24 18.50 -9.16
CA ALA A 168 8.08 18.95 -7.77
C ALA A 168 9.34 18.80 -6.88
N ILE A 169 10.35 18.05 -7.33
CA ILE A 169 11.50 17.68 -6.47
C ILE A 169 12.70 18.63 -6.70
N GLY A 170 12.59 19.60 -7.61
CA GLY A 170 13.66 20.55 -7.95
C GLY A 170 13.69 21.86 -7.15
N GLN A 171 12.86 22.04 -6.12
CA GLN A 171 12.79 23.31 -5.37
C GLN A 171 12.65 23.09 -3.85
N VAL A 172 13.47 22.22 -3.26
CA VAL A 172 13.70 22.25 -1.81
C VAL A 172 15.20 22.17 -1.57
N GLU A 173 15.87 23.29 -1.78
CA GLU A 173 17.22 23.52 -1.24
C GLU A 173 17.16 24.66 -0.22
N ALA A 174 17.49 24.29 1.01
CA ALA A 174 18.00 25.09 2.13
C ALA A 174 17.28 26.42 2.47
N ARG A 175 16.56 26.42 3.61
CA ARG A 175 16.65 27.51 4.61
C ARG A 175 16.11 27.09 5.99
N SER A 176 16.91 27.39 7.00
CA SER A 176 16.75 27.16 8.45
C SER A 176 15.42 27.66 9.06
N PRO A 177 15.04 27.15 10.26
CA PRO A 177 13.75 27.39 10.88
C PRO A 177 13.78 28.70 11.68
N LEU A 178 12.83 29.61 11.42
CA LEU A 178 12.27 30.62 12.32
C LEU A 178 11.45 31.59 11.46
N ALA A 179 10.14 31.31 11.34
CA ALA A 179 9.06 32.28 11.14
C ALA A 179 7.80 31.50 10.70
N GLU A 180 6.74 31.55 11.52
CA GLU A 180 5.40 31.30 11.03
C GLU A 180 5.07 32.25 9.88
N PRO A 181 4.21 31.84 8.94
CA PRO A 181 3.18 32.76 8.54
C PRO A 181 1.79 32.11 8.47
N LEU A 182 0.89 32.69 9.26
CA LEU A 182 -0.56 32.67 9.09
C LEU A 182 -0.93 32.91 7.62
N LEU A 183 -1.45 31.90 6.94
CA LEU A 183 -2.07 32.06 5.62
C LEU A 183 -3.45 32.71 5.78
N ARG A 184 -3.49 34.04 5.68
CA ARG A 184 -4.71 34.81 5.41
C ARG A 184 -5.22 34.44 4.02
N VAL A 185 -6.33 33.71 3.94
CA VAL A 185 -7.08 33.54 2.70
C VAL A 185 -7.92 34.79 2.45
N ARG A 186 -7.57 35.52 1.40
CA ARG A 186 -8.27 36.71 0.91
C ARG A 186 -9.44 36.25 0.03
N ILE A 187 -10.67 36.50 0.48
CA ILE A 187 -11.90 36.23 -0.28
C ILE A 187 -12.03 37.30 -1.37
N PRO A 188 -12.14 36.98 -2.67
CA PRO A 188 -12.64 37.93 -3.65
C PRO A 188 -14.16 38.06 -3.51
N SER A 189 -14.58 39.25 -3.11
CA SER A 189 -15.96 39.70 -2.97
C SER A 189 -16.64 39.95 -4.32
N ARG A 190 -17.87 39.43 -4.46
CA ARG A 190 -19.01 39.88 -5.28
C ARG A 190 -18.79 40.11 -6.78
N ILE A 191 -19.63 39.46 -7.59
CA ILE A 191 -20.48 40.16 -8.58
C ILE A 191 -21.91 39.56 -8.52
N THR A 192 -22.84 40.38 -8.03
CA THR A 192 -24.32 40.43 -8.22
C THR A 192 -24.64 40.70 -9.70
N PHE A 193 -25.75 40.30 -10.35
CA PHE A 193 -27.12 39.90 -10.00
C PHE A 193 -27.56 38.78 -10.93
#